data_AF-A0A151X7D4-F1
#
_entry.id   AF-A0A151X7D4-F1
#
_cell.length_a   1.000
_cell.length_b   1.000
_cell.length_c   1.000
_cell.angle_alpha   90.00
_cell.angle_beta   90.00
_cell.angle_gamma   90.00
#
_symmetry.space_group_name_H-M   'P 1'
#
loop_
_entity.id
_entity.type
_entity.pdbx_description
1 polymer ?
#
loop_
_entity_poly.entity_id
_entity_poly.type
_entity_poly.pdbx_seq_one_letter_code
_entity_poly.pdbx_strand_id
1 'polypeptide(L)'
;MSSSFMILRRSIATSSVCNGKRNFRKFLLYGKRGSRNFKQQQAKNPDPDIPIDKRGVRDIGYQIGKKFVNIPEMIPELIVPSLEGFTLKPYVSYRVEEITEPEFTAQDLFDVVYSKKIKEDFASGQLDENGEPLNPSEYEKLTPQQAKEQARKTGCDLFTEKKPL
;
A
#
# COMPACT_ATOMS: atom_id res chain seq x y z
N MET A 1 -79.13 -16.37 19.77
CA MET A 1 -78.98 -16.04 18.34
C MET A 1 -79.17 -14.53 18.18
N SER A 2 -78.07 -13.77 18.19
CA SER A 2 -78.09 -12.32 17.99
C SER A 2 -76.91 -12.00 17.10
N SER A 3 -77.20 -11.67 15.84
CA SER A 3 -76.25 -11.28 14.82
C SER A 3 -75.80 -9.84 15.05
N SER A 4 -74.58 -9.65 15.54
CA SER A 4 -73.94 -8.32 15.53
C SER A 4 -73.42 -8.04 14.12
N PHE A 5 -74.14 -7.18 13.40
CA PHE A 5 -73.74 -6.62 12.11
C PHE A 5 -72.39 -5.89 12.23
N MET A 6 -71.32 -6.50 11.71
CA MET A 6 -70.02 -5.84 11.56
C MET A 6 -70.06 -5.00 10.27
N ILE A 7 -70.34 -3.71 10.40
CA ILE A 7 -70.30 -2.77 9.28
C ILE A 7 -68.83 -2.55 8.90
N LEU A 8 -68.36 -3.20 7.84
CA LEU A 8 -67.08 -2.93 7.22
C LEU A 8 -67.12 -1.56 6.52
N ARG A 9 -66.76 -0.49 7.23
CA ARG A 9 -66.51 0.81 6.60
C ARG A 9 -65.19 0.76 5.85
N ARG A 10 -65.23 0.87 4.53
CA ARG A 10 -64.04 1.18 3.70
C ARG A 10 -63.65 2.63 3.97
N SER A 11 -62.64 2.88 4.80
CA SER A 11 -61.97 4.17 4.87
C SER A 11 -60.83 4.20 3.85
N ILE A 12 -60.73 5.30 3.11
CA ILE A 12 -59.56 5.59 2.28
C ILE A 12 -58.54 6.26 3.20
N ALA A 13 -57.43 5.59 3.49
CA ALA A 13 -56.29 6.21 4.15
C ALA A 13 -55.47 6.96 3.10
N THR A 14 -55.45 8.29 3.16
CA THR A 14 -54.66 9.17 2.28
C THR A 14 -53.25 9.44 2.83
N SER A 15 -52.68 8.55 3.66
CA SER A 15 -51.26 8.66 3.99
C SER A 15 -50.45 8.27 2.77
N SER A 16 -49.99 9.27 2.03
CA SER A 16 -49.01 9.12 0.95
C SER A 16 -47.89 8.20 1.42
N VAL A 17 -47.61 7.14 0.66
CA VAL A 17 -46.38 6.37 0.83
C VAL A 17 -45.25 7.38 0.77
N CYS A 18 -44.58 7.62 1.90
CA CYS A 18 -43.36 8.42 1.94
C CYS A 18 -42.28 7.64 1.18
N ASN A 19 -42.37 7.64 -0.16
CA ASN A 19 -41.29 7.36 -1.11
C ASN A 19 -40.22 8.47 -1.01
N GLY A 20 -39.89 8.91 0.20
CA GLY A 20 -38.64 9.58 0.45
C GLY A 20 -37.58 8.59 0.01
N LYS A 21 -36.89 8.90 -1.10
CA LYS A 21 -35.73 8.16 -1.59
C LYS A 21 -34.96 7.71 -0.37
N ARG A 22 -34.85 6.39 -0.14
CA ARG A 22 -34.08 5.83 0.99
C ARG A 22 -32.82 6.66 1.07
N ASN A 23 -32.74 7.45 2.14
CA ASN A 23 -31.78 8.53 2.24
C ASN A 23 -30.43 7.83 2.40
N PHE A 24 -29.77 7.50 1.29
CA PHE A 24 -28.37 7.05 1.24
C PHE A 24 -27.50 8.25 1.63
N ARG A 25 -27.68 8.75 2.87
CA ARG A 25 -27.05 9.94 3.42
C ARG A 25 -25.59 9.69 3.78
N LYS A 26 -25.14 8.43 3.70
CA LYS A 26 -23.80 8.00 4.11
C LYS A 26 -22.75 7.97 2.98
N PHE A 27 -23.00 8.57 1.82
CA PHE A 27 -21.90 8.85 0.88
C PHE A 27 -21.28 10.20 1.20
N LEU A 28 -20.06 10.18 1.72
CA LEU A 28 -19.25 11.38 1.88
C LEU A 28 -18.85 11.87 0.47
N LEU A 29 -19.55 12.90 -0.01
CA LEU A 29 -19.36 13.46 -1.35
C LEU A 29 -18.53 14.75 -1.25
N TYR A 30 -17.29 14.60 -0.80
CA TYR A 30 -16.34 15.70 -0.65
C TYR A 30 -16.09 16.41 -1.99
N GLY A 31 -16.07 17.75 -1.97
CA GLY A 31 -15.92 18.60 -3.15
C GLY A 31 -17.07 18.54 -4.19
N LYS A 32 -18.04 17.63 -4.03
CA LYS A 32 -19.18 17.47 -4.95
C LYS A 32 -20.48 18.04 -4.39
N ARG A 33 -20.65 18.09 -3.07
CA ARG A 33 -21.77 18.76 -2.39
C ARG A 33 -21.63 20.29 -2.45
N GLY A 34 -22.74 20.99 -2.22
CA GLY A 34 -22.80 22.45 -2.22
C GLY A 34 -23.11 23.09 -3.58
N SER A 35 -23.43 24.37 -3.55
CA SER A 35 -23.72 25.18 -4.73
C SER A 35 -22.47 25.43 -5.57
N ARG A 36 -22.64 25.84 -6.84
CA ARG A 36 -21.52 26.25 -7.69
C ARG A 36 -20.72 27.41 -7.08
N ASN A 37 -21.41 28.35 -6.42
CA ASN A 37 -20.77 29.49 -5.76
C ASN A 37 -19.88 29.04 -4.59
N PHE A 38 -20.37 28.11 -3.76
CA PHE A 38 -19.59 27.54 -2.66
C PHE A 38 -18.30 26.86 -3.16
N LYS A 39 -18.39 26.07 -4.24
CA LYS A 39 -17.21 25.43 -4.84
C LYS A 39 -16.21 26.44 -5.40
N GLN A 40 -16.67 27.53 -5.99
CA GLN A 40 -15.81 28.61 -6.48
C GLN A 40 -15.14 29.37 -5.33
N GLN A 41 -15.83 29.58 -4.21
CA GLN A 41 -15.25 30.18 -3.01
C GLN A 41 -14.17 29.27 -2.40
N GLN A 42 -14.49 27.99 -2.19
CA GLN A 42 -13.54 27.00 -1.65
C GLN A 42 -12.30 26.83 -2.54
N ALA A 43 -12.44 26.94 -3.86
CA ALA A 43 -11.31 26.86 -4.79
C ALA A 43 -10.37 28.08 -4.73
N LYS A 44 -10.89 29.26 -4.37
CA LYS A 44 -10.11 30.50 -4.27
C LYS A 44 -9.52 30.72 -2.89
N ASN A 45 -10.30 30.45 -1.86
CA ASN A 45 -9.93 30.60 -0.46
C ASN A 45 -10.53 29.43 0.31
N PRO A 46 -9.80 28.30 0.44
CA PRO A 46 -10.32 27.13 1.10
C PRO A 46 -10.49 27.39 2.60
N ASP A 47 -11.70 27.20 3.10
CA ASP A 47 -12.00 27.27 4.52
C ASP A 47 -11.23 26.16 5.28
N PRO A 48 -10.44 26.49 6.32
CA PRO A 48 -9.70 25.49 7.10
C PRO A 48 -10.59 24.42 7.74
N ASP A 49 -11.85 24.73 8.04
CA ASP A 49 -12.78 23.78 8.67
C ASP A 49 -13.34 22.75 7.67
N ILE A 50 -13.17 22.97 6.36
CA ILE A 50 -13.65 22.10 5.29
C ILE A 50 -12.44 21.45 4.59
N PRO A 51 -12.01 20.25 5.02
CA PRO A 51 -10.87 19.59 4.42
C PRO A 51 -11.13 19.27 2.94
N ILE A 52 -10.17 19.61 2.08
CA ILE A 52 -10.19 19.23 0.67
C ILE A 52 -9.79 17.76 0.57
N ASP A 53 -10.74 16.92 0.16
CA ASP A 53 -10.47 15.52 -0.12
C ASP A 53 -9.70 15.35 -1.43
N LYS A 54 -8.47 14.85 -1.32
CA LYS A 54 -7.57 14.53 -2.45
C LYS A 54 -7.82 13.15 -3.06
N ARG A 55 -8.76 12.35 -2.53
CA ARG A 55 -9.11 11.01 -3.03
C ARG A 55 -7.91 10.05 -3.10
N GLY A 56 -7.01 10.14 -2.13
CA GLY A 56 -5.81 9.29 -2.05
C GLY A 56 -4.66 9.73 -2.96
N VAL A 57 -4.78 10.85 -3.69
CA VAL A 57 -3.66 11.42 -4.44
C VAL A 57 -2.60 11.93 -3.46
N ARG A 58 -1.37 11.42 -3.58
CA ARG A 58 -0.20 11.90 -2.83
C ARG A 58 0.33 13.17 -3.49
N ASP A 59 0.80 14.10 -2.67
CA ASP A 59 1.33 15.38 -3.16
C ASP A 59 2.69 15.20 -3.82
N ILE A 60 2.91 15.87 -4.94
CA ILE A 60 4.15 15.87 -5.73
C ILE A 60 4.94 17.19 -5.60
N GLY A 61 4.56 18.03 -4.64
CA GLY A 61 5.05 19.39 -4.51
C GLY A 61 4.17 20.23 -3.59
N TYR A 62 4.34 21.54 -3.65
CA TYR A 62 3.64 22.48 -2.76
C TYR A 62 3.17 23.74 -3.52
N GLN A 63 2.19 24.44 -2.96
CA GLN A 63 1.73 25.72 -3.52
C GLN A 63 2.50 26.89 -2.91
N ILE A 64 3.00 27.80 -3.77
CA ILE A 64 3.49 29.12 -3.39
C ILE A 64 2.54 30.15 -4.00
N GLY A 65 1.66 30.70 -3.16
CA GLY A 65 0.62 31.64 -3.60
C GLY A 65 -0.32 31.01 -4.63
N LYS A 66 -0.33 31.54 -5.86
CA LYS A 66 -1.16 31.01 -6.98
C LYS A 66 -0.42 30.02 -7.88
N LYS A 67 0.86 29.74 -7.62
CA LYS A 67 1.69 28.84 -8.45
C LYS A 67 1.95 27.55 -7.70
N PHE A 68 1.73 26.42 -8.36
CA PHE A 68 2.15 25.11 -7.85
C PHE A 68 3.59 24.84 -8.27
N VAL A 69 4.44 24.44 -7.32
CA VAL A 69 5.84 24.09 -7.54
C VAL A 69 5.96 22.57 -7.44
N ASN A 70 6.28 21.95 -8.58
CA ASN A 70 6.55 20.52 -8.65
C ASN A 70 7.95 20.23 -8.13
N ILE A 71 8.10 19.19 -7.32
CA ILE A 71 9.39 18.67 -6.86
C ILE A 71 9.64 17.37 -7.61
N PRO A 72 10.62 17.31 -8.54
CA PRO A 72 10.84 16.13 -9.37
C PRO A 72 11.13 14.87 -8.53
N GLU A 73 11.83 15.00 -7.39
CA GLU A 73 12.16 13.88 -6.50
C GLU A 73 10.93 13.26 -5.80
N MET A 74 9.80 13.98 -5.76
CA MET A 74 8.54 13.45 -5.21
C MET A 74 7.69 12.72 -6.26
N ILE A 75 8.04 12.83 -7.54
CA ILE A 75 7.31 12.17 -8.62
C ILE A 75 7.83 10.74 -8.72
N PRO A 76 6.97 9.71 -8.56
CA PRO A 76 7.41 8.32 -8.65
C PRO A 76 7.82 8.00 -10.09
N GLU A 77 9.06 7.55 -10.26
CA GLU A 77 9.58 7.08 -11.55
C GLU A 77 9.34 5.56 -11.68
N LEU A 78 8.79 5.14 -12.81
CA LEU A 78 8.62 3.73 -13.12
C LEU A 78 9.90 3.20 -13.77
N ILE A 79 10.64 2.37 -13.04
CA ILE A 79 11.84 1.70 -13.55
C ILE A 79 11.40 0.49 -14.38
N VAL A 80 11.41 0.63 -15.71
CA VAL A 80 10.99 -0.41 -16.65
C VAL A 80 12.24 -1.06 -17.27
N PRO A 81 12.52 -2.35 -16.99
CA PRO A 81 13.63 -3.07 -17.62
C PRO A 81 13.34 -3.38 -19.10
N SER A 82 14.40 -3.58 -19.90
CA SER A 82 14.23 -4.10 -21.27
C SER A 82 13.76 -5.55 -21.23
N LEU A 83 12.79 -5.89 -22.09
CA LEU A 83 12.23 -7.23 -22.22
C LEU A 83 12.69 -7.96 -23.49
N GLU A 84 13.71 -7.42 -24.19
CA GLU A 84 14.27 -8.06 -25.37
C GLU A 84 14.90 -9.41 -25.01
N GLY A 85 14.43 -10.49 -25.65
CA GLY A 85 14.90 -11.85 -25.36
C GLY A 85 14.33 -12.48 -24.07
N PHE A 86 13.35 -11.85 -23.42
CA PHE A 86 12.76 -12.38 -22.19
C PHE A 86 11.89 -13.63 -22.48
N THR A 87 12.25 -14.77 -21.89
CA THR A 87 11.62 -16.07 -22.18
C THR A 87 10.40 -16.36 -21.33
N LEU A 88 10.30 -15.76 -20.14
CA LEU A 88 9.22 -16.00 -19.20
C LEU A 88 7.91 -15.37 -19.70
N LYS A 89 6.81 -16.11 -19.51
CA LYS A 89 5.46 -15.68 -19.90
C LYS A 89 4.60 -15.49 -18.65
N PRO A 90 3.52 -14.69 -18.71
CA PRO A 90 2.60 -14.50 -17.58
C PRO A 90 1.89 -15.78 -17.12
N TYR A 91 1.86 -16.81 -17.98
CA TYR A 91 1.21 -18.08 -17.70
C TYR A 91 2.15 -19.25 -17.97
N VAL A 92 1.99 -20.30 -17.18
CA VAL A 92 2.75 -21.56 -17.25
C VAL A 92 1.86 -22.65 -17.87
N SER A 93 2.47 -23.63 -18.52
CA SER A 93 1.74 -24.78 -19.08
C SER A 93 1.26 -25.73 -17.98
N TYR A 94 0.07 -26.30 -18.14
CA TYR A 94 -0.45 -27.38 -17.28
C TYR A 94 0.34 -28.69 -17.35
N ARG A 95 1.32 -28.80 -18.26
CA ARG A 95 2.16 -29.99 -18.40
C ARG A 95 3.32 -30.05 -17.40
N VAL A 96 3.51 -29.01 -16.59
CA VAL A 96 4.56 -28.95 -15.56
C VAL A 96 4.17 -29.86 -14.40
N GLU A 97 5.17 -30.53 -13.82
CA GLU A 97 4.99 -31.38 -12.65
C GLU A 97 4.54 -30.57 -11.43
N GLU A 98 3.81 -31.21 -10.53
CA GLU A 98 3.38 -30.56 -9.28
C GLU A 98 4.58 -30.39 -8.35
N ILE A 99 4.85 -29.14 -7.93
CA ILE A 99 5.94 -28.80 -7.04
C ILE A 99 5.34 -28.38 -5.70
N THR A 100 5.81 -29.00 -4.61
CA THR A 100 5.51 -28.56 -3.24
C THR A 100 6.60 -27.59 -2.79
N GLU A 101 6.28 -26.29 -2.74
CA GLU A 101 7.22 -25.27 -2.29
C GLU A 101 7.19 -25.15 -0.76
N PRO A 102 8.32 -25.41 -0.06
CA PRO A 102 8.41 -25.13 1.37
C PRO A 102 8.52 -23.62 1.63
N GLU A 103 8.21 -23.20 2.87
CA GLU A 103 8.41 -21.82 3.30
C GLU A 103 9.89 -21.44 3.27
N PHE A 104 10.22 -20.30 2.66
CA PHE A 104 11.59 -19.81 2.60
C PHE A 104 11.98 -19.17 3.94
N THR A 105 12.92 -19.78 4.65
CA THR A 105 13.37 -19.33 5.97
C THR A 105 14.68 -18.56 5.94
N ALA A 106 15.00 -17.85 7.03
CA ALA A 106 16.29 -17.20 7.18
C ALA A 106 17.47 -18.19 7.19
N GLN A 107 17.22 -19.44 7.59
CA GLN A 107 18.23 -20.51 7.54
C GLN A 107 18.55 -20.88 6.10
N ASP A 108 17.53 -21.02 5.24
CA ASP A 108 17.73 -21.32 3.82
C ASP A 108 18.55 -20.23 3.13
N LEU A 109 18.26 -18.96 3.43
CA LEU A 109 19.04 -17.84 2.91
C LEU A 109 20.50 -17.90 3.40
N PHE A 110 20.71 -18.17 4.69
CA PHE A 110 22.04 -18.31 5.25
C PHE A 110 22.82 -19.45 4.60
N ASP A 111 22.16 -20.59 4.39
CA ASP A 111 22.76 -21.77 3.78
C ASP A 111 23.16 -21.55 2.33
N VAL A 112 22.34 -20.82 1.56
CA VAL A 112 22.65 -20.51 0.16
C VAL A 112 23.79 -19.50 0.03
N VAL A 113 23.84 -18.48 0.89
CA VAL A 113 24.77 -17.35 0.75
C VAL A 113 26.09 -17.56 1.50
N TYR A 114 26.05 -17.97 2.77
CA TYR A 114 27.22 -17.96 3.65
C TYR A 114 27.80 -19.35 3.92
N SER A 115 26.99 -20.40 3.94
CA SER A 115 27.45 -21.71 4.45
C SER A 115 28.63 -22.31 3.69
N LYS A 116 28.70 -22.11 2.37
CA LYS A 116 29.79 -22.64 1.54
C LYS A 116 31.13 -22.05 1.97
N LYS A 117 31.18 -20.72 2.08
CA LYS A 117 32.39 -20.01 2.46
C LYS A 117 32.81 -20.35 3.88
N ILE A 118 31.90 -20.36 4.84
CA ILE A 118 32.21 -20.69 6.24
C ILE A 118 32.81 -22.10 6.35
N LYS A 119 32.29 -23.07 5.59
CA LYS A 119 32.85 -24.43 5.55
C LYS A 119 34.27 -24.46 4.98
N GLU A 120 34.54 -23.69 3.94
CA GLU A 120 35.87 -23.55 3.32
C GLU A 120 36.86 -22.87 4.27
N ASP A 121 36.46 -21.79 4.94
CA ASP A 121 37.27 -21.04 5.91
C ASP A 121 37.58 -21.93 7.13
N PHE A 122 36.61 -22.72 7.60
CA PHE A 122 36.80 -23.70 8.66
C PHE A 122 37.80 -24.79 8.25
N ALA A 123 37.65 -25.35 7.05
CA ALA A 123 38.54 -26.41 6.55
C ALA A 123 39.97 -25.92 6.30
N SER A 124 40.12 -24.66 5.90
CA SER A 124 41.43 -24.02 5.64
C SER A 124 42.07 -23.40 6.88
N GLY A 125 41.39 -23.41 8.03
CA GLY A 125 41.89 -22.82 9.26
C GLY A 125 42.00 -21.29 9.21
N GLN A 126 41.19 -20.62 8.40
CA GLN A 126 41.18 -19.16 8.23
C GLN A 126 40.20 -18.45 9.18
N LEU A 127 39.93 -19.07 10.33
CA LEU A 127 39.06 -18.52 11.37
C LEU A 127 39.90 -18.14 12.59
N ASP A 128 39.56 -17.02 13.20
CA ASP A 128 40.17 -16.54 14.44
C ASP A 128 39.73 -17.38 15.65
N GLU A 129 40.38 -17.18 16.80
CA GLU A 129 40.03 -17.86 18.06
C GLU A 129 38.57 -17.62 18.50
N ASN A 130 37.97 -16.52 18.04
CA ASN A 130 36.56 -16.16 18.28
C ASN A 130 35.59 -16.74 17.23
N GLY A 131 36.09 -17.46 16.22
CA GLY A 131 35.30 -18.03 15.13
C GLY A 131 34.93 -17.04 14.02
N GLU A 132 35.56 -15.88 13.99
CA GLU A 132 35.37 -14.87 12.94
C GLU A 132 36.29 -15.14 11.74
N PRO A 133 35.85 -14.86 10.49
CA PRO A 133 36.68 -15.07 9.31
C PRO A 133 37.77 -14.01 9.19
N LEU A 134 39.01 -14.45 8.98
CA LEU A 134 40.17 -13.57 8.74
C LEU A 134 39.99 -12.70 7.48
N ASN A 135 39.37 -13.26 6.44
CA ASN A 135 39.08 -12.59 5.17
C ASN A 135 37.57 -12.48 4.96
N PRO A 136 36.88 -11.53 5.62
CA PRO A 136 35.43 -11.46 5.56
C PRO A 136 34.94 -11.06 4.17
N SER A 137 33.85 -11.68 3.73
CA SER A 137 33.19 -11.37 2.45
C SER A 137 32.52 -9.99 2.51
N GLU A 138 32.14 -9.43 1.37
CA GLU A 138 31.41 -8.15 1.34
C GLU A 138 30.15 -8.18 2.22
N TYR A 139 29.47 -9.32 2.25
CA TYR A 139 28.26 -9.52 3.03
C TYR A 139 28.52 -9.71 4.52
N GLU A 140 29.60 -10.38 4.91
CA GLU A 140 30.02 -10.53 6.32
C GLU A 140 30.52 -9.22 6.93
N LYS A 141 31.09 -8.33 6.11
CA LYS A 141 31.54 -7.00 6.56
C LYS A 141 30.40 -6.05 6.91
N LEU A 142 29.16 -6.36 6.50
CA LEU A 142 28.03 -5.48 6.77
C LEU A 142 27.72 -5.43 8.26
N THR A 143 27.83 -4.23 8.83
CA THR A 143 27.39 -4.02 10.21
C THR A 143 25.87 -4.15 10.34
N PRO A 144 25.34 -4.56 11.50
CA PRO A 144 23.89 -4.67 11.70
C PRO A 144 23.14 -3.36 11.44
N GLN A 145 23.77 -2.21 11.75
CA GLN A 145 23.20 -0.89 11.50
C GLN A 145 23.12 -0.60 10.00
N GLN A 146 24.20 -0.84 9.25
CA GLN A 146 24.22 -0.66 7.78
C GLN A 146 23.23 -1.59 7.08
N ALA A 147 23.13 -2.85 7.51
CA ALA A 147 22.14 -3.79 6.97
C ALA A 147 20.70 -3.28 7.19
N LYS A 148 20.41 -2.76 8.40
CA LYS A 148 19.11 -2.18 8.73
C LYS A 148 18.82 -0.90 7.95
N GLU A 149 19.82 -0.07 7.72
CA GLU A 149 19.70 1.14 6.89
C GLU A 149 19.45 0.79 5.43
N GLN A 150 20.13 -0.22 4.88
CA GLN A 150 19.89 -0.74 3.53
C GLN A 150 18.46 -1.27 3.38
N ALA A 151 17.99 -2.07 4.34
CA ALA A 151 16.63 -2.60 4.34
C ALA A 151 15.55 -1.50 4.45
N ARG A 152 15.91 -0.33 4.98
CA ARG A 152 15.04 0.85 5.09
C ARG A 152 15.18 1.83 3.92
N LYS A 153 15.93 1.50 2.87
CA LYS A 153 16.02 2.37 1.68
C LYS A 153 14.70 2.42 0.94
N THR A 154 14.50 3.50 0.18
CA THR A 154 13.34 3.68 -0.69
C THR A 154 13.25 2.51 -1.67
N GLY A 155 12.08 1.86 -1.75
CA GLY A 155 11.86 0.69 -2.59
C GLY A 155 12.02 -0.67 -1.89
N CYS A 156 12.38 -0.69 -0.61
CA CYS A 156 12.40 -1.91 0.21
C CYS A 156 11.12 -2.07 1.04
N ASP A 157 10.79 -3.30 1.41
CA ASP A 157 9.55 -3.65 2.12
C ASP A 157 9.46 -3.04 3.54
N LEU A 158 10.62 -2.79 4.18
CA LEU A 158 10.71 -2.14 5.49
C LEU A 158 10.77 -0.61 5.42
N PHE A 159 10.56 -0.01 4.24
CA PHE A 159 10.55 1.44 4.09
C PHE A 159 9.31 2.07 4.72
N THR A 160 9.52 2.99 5.66
CA THR A 160 8.46 3.80 6.25
C THR A 160 8.81 5.28 6.12
N GLU A 161 7.90 6.08 5.54
CA GLU A 161 8.08 7.54 5.36
C GLU A 161 8.32 8.28 6.68
N LYS A 162 7.77 7.77 7.78
CA LYS A 162 8.01 8.29 9.13
C LYS A 162 9.07 7.44 9.81
N LYS A 163 10.23 8.03 10.14
CA LYS A 163 11.10 7.45 11.16
C LYS A 163 10.31 7.48 12.48
N PRO A 164 10.15 6.34 13.19
CA PRO A 164 9.63 6.40 14.55
C PRO A 164 10.58 7.29 15.38
N LEU A 165 9.98 8.21 16.14
CA LEU A 165 10.68 9.12 17.05
C LEU A 165 11.51 8.34 18.06
#